data_AF-A0A364NT49-F1
#
_entry.id   AF-A0A364NT49-F1
#
_cell.length_a   1.000
_cell.length_b   1.000
_cell.length_c   1.000
_cell.angle_alpha   90.00
_cell.angle_beta   90.00
_cell.angle_gamma   90.00
#
_symmetry.space_group_name_H-M   'P 1'
#
loop_
_entity.id
_entity.type
_entity.pdbx_description
1 polymer ?
#
loop_
_entity_poly.entity_id
_entity_poly.type
_entity_poly.pdbx_seq_one_letter_code
_entity_poly.pdbx_strand_id
1 'polypeptide(L)'
;MQGKWEPSRTYYGPSEAAPFYPVVEYKGSSYVCTDPEGTMAKPPGKGWVLFAAKGTPGAASSGGGAAIVTDATLGFEAAAMAVRLDFIDESTFYRGEAVPGTAESAAGWRIKLVTFGADGDVTEQWAGGTAAYDKVWADRLTLIYV
;
A
#
# COMPACT_ATOMS: atom_id res chain seq x y z
N MET A 1 27.15 30.83 15.96
CA MET A 1 25.82 31.25 16.48
C MET A 1 24.78 30.43 15.75
N GLN A 2 23.95 29.66 16.46
CA GLN A 2 22.95 28.77 15.86
C GLN A 2 21.66 29.56 15.65
N GLY A 3 21.18 29.64 14.40
CA GLY A 3 19.99 30.42 14.04
C GLY A 3 18.76 29.99 14.86
N LYS A 4 18.00 30.97 15.34
CA LYS A 4 16.68 30.77 15.93
C LYS A 4 15.79 30.10 14.87
N TRP A 5 15.05 29.07 15.24
CA TRP A 5 14.09 28.45 14.32
C TRP A 5 13.00 29.48 13.98
N GLU A 6 12.80 29.71 12.69
CA GLU A 6 11.67 30.48 12.16
C GLU A 6 11.06 29.66 11.01
N PRO A 7 9.73 29.46 10.98
CA PRO A 7 9.10 28.72 9.91
C PRO A 7 9.18 29.53 8.61
N SER A 8 9.95 29.06 7.61
CA SER A 8 9.93 29.61 6.26
C SER A 8 9.15 28.69 5.32
N ARG A 9 8.29 29.26 4.47
CA ARG A 9 7.54 28.52 3.46
C ARG A 9 8.32 28.54 2.16
N THR A 10 8.90 27.41 1.76
CA THR A 10 9.48 27.24 0.42
C THR A 10 8.63 26.24 -0.37
N TYR A 11 8.39 26.59 -1.64
CA TYR A 11 7.35 26.07 -2.53
C TYR A 11 7.82 24.83 -3.31
N TYR A 12 7.00 23.78 -3.37
CA TYR A 12 7.14 22.73 -4.38
C TYR A 12 5.77 22.12 -4.70
N GLY A 13 5.28 22.29 -5.94
CA GLY A 13 4.07 21.65 -6.45
C GLY A 13 3.58 22.28 -7.76
N PRO A 14 3.21 21.48 -8.79
CA PRO A 14 2.55 21.99 -9.98
C PRO A 14 1.05 22.12 -9.70
N SER A 15 0.51 23.33 -9.78
CA SER A 15 -0.91 23.68 -9.67
C SER A 15 -1.54 23.74 -8.26
N GLU A 16 -2.47 24.68 -8.12
CA GLU A 16 -3.03 25.28 -6.90
C GLU A 16 -3.94 24.36 -6.05
N ALA A 17 -4.00 23.06 -6.36
CA ALA A 17 -4.95 22.12 -5.75
C ALA A 17 -4.30 21.00 -4.90
N ALA A 18 -2.97 20.94 -4.79
CA ALA A 18 -2.29 19.97 -3.93
C ALA A 18 -2.01 20.55 -2.53
N PRO A 19 -2.14 19.76 -1.45
CA PRO A 19 -1.85 20.23 -0.10
C PRO A 19 -0.39 20.73 0.00
N PHE A 20 -0.23 21.96 0.48
CA PHE A 20 1.06 22.62 0.59
C PHE A 20 1.89 22.01 1.71
N TYR A 21 3.03 21.42 1.38
CA TYR A 21 3.95 20.84 2.37
C TYR A 21 5.21 21.72 2.52
N PRO A 22 5.40 22.45 3.63
CA PRO A 22 6.60 23.26 3.82
C PRO A 22 7.85 22.40 3.94
N VAL A 23 8.95 22.84 3.30
CA VAL A 23 10.29 22.28 3.47
C VAL A 23 11.12 23.21 4.35
N VAL A 24 11.82 22.68 5.35
CA VAL A 24 12.64 23.46 6.28
C VAL A 24 14.03 22.86 6.47
N GLU A 25 15.01 23.73 6.75
CA GLU A 25 16.34 23.31 7.19
C GLU A 25 16.46 23.36 8.71
N TYR A 26 16.98 22.29 9.30
CA TYR A 26 17.26 22.25 10.72
C TYR A 26 18.49 21.40 11.05
N LYS A 27 19.40 21.99 11.84
CA LYS A 27 20.71 21.39 12.19
C LYS A 27 21.50 20.92 10.94
N GLY A 28 21.30 21.57 9.80
CA GLY A 28 21.97 21.28 8.52
C GLY A 28 21.39 20.11 7.72
N SER A 29 20.24 19.57 8.14
CA SER A 29 19.44 18.61 7.37
C SER A 29 18.18 19.33 6.85
N SER A 30 17.62 18.86 5.74
CA SER A 30 16.37 19.35 5.16
C SER A 30 15.23 18.38 5.45
N TYR A 31 14.05 18.89 5.81
CA TYR A 31 12.85 18.10 6.17
C TYR A 31 11.62 18.60 5.42
N VAL A 32 10.73 17.69 5.02
CA VAL A 32 9.40 18.00 4.45
C VAL A 32 8.34 17.82 5.52
N CYS A 33 7.44 18.78 5.69
CA CYS A 33 6.29 18.65 6.57
C CYS A 33 5.24 17.74 5.94
N THR A 34 4.66 16.83 6.71
CA THR A 34 3.61 15.89 6.25
C THR A 34 2.29 16.09 6.99
N ASP A 35 2.22 17.08 7.87
CA ASP A 35 1.04 17.43 8.66
C ASP A 35 0.89 18.97 8.68
N PRO A 36 0.45 19.58 7.57
CA PRO A 36 0.39 21.04 7.43
C PRO A 36 -0.71 21.68 8.29
N GLU A 37 -1.64 20.88 8.82
CA GLU A 37 -2.74 21.31 9.70
C GLU A 37 -2.40 21.17 11.19
N GLY A 38 -1.35 20.39 11.52
CA GLY A 38 -0.82 20.24 12.87
C GLY A 38 -0.06 21.47 13.38
N THR A 39 0.16 21.54 14.69
CA THR A 39 1.11 22.50 15.28
C THR A 39 2.50 22.20 14.71
N MET A 40 3.08 23.12 13.94
CA MET A 40 4.40 22.99 13.28
C MET A 40 5.52 22.83 14.32
N ALA A 41 5.57 21.67 14.97
CA ALA A 41 6.56 21.34 15.98
C ALA A 41 7.95 21.35 15.33
N LYS A 42 8.97 21.59 16.14
CA LYS A 42 10.36 21.67 15.66
C LYS A 42 10.84 20.29 15.16
N PRO A 43 11.40 20.16 13.94
CA PRO A 43 11.97 18.89 13.49
C PRO A 43 13.26 18.50 14.26
N PRO A 44 13.66 17.22 14.29
CA PRO A 44 12.89 16.05 13.84
C PRO A 44 11.74 15.73 14.82
N GLY A 45 10.60 15.27 14.32
CA GLY A 45 9.43 14.94 15.13
C GLY A 45 8.21 14.55 14.29
N LYS A 46 7.08 14.24 14.94
CA LYS A 46 5.81 13.94 14.27
C LYS A 46 5.46 15.06 13.29
N GLY A 47 5.07 14.69 12.06
CA GLY A 47 4.73 15.64 11.00
C GLY A 47 5.92 16.10 10.15
N TRP A 48 7.11 15.51 10.30
CA TRP A 48 8.29 15.79 9.47
C TRP A 48 8.94 14.51 8.93
N VAL A 49 9.24 14.51 7.64
CA VAL A 49 10.05 13.49 6.96
C VAL A 49 11.43 14.09 6.61
N LEU A 50 12.49 13.33 6.86
CA LEU A 50 13.85 13.72 6.48
C LEU A 50 14.00 13.61 4.95
N PHE A 51 14.37 14.72 4.30
CA PHE A 51 14.61 14.78 2.87
C PHE A 51 16.10 14.67 2.54
N ALA A 52 16.95 15.36 3.31
CA ALA A 52 18.39 15.32 3.15
C ALA A 52 19.09 15.44 4.51
N ALA A 53 20.02 14.54 4.82
CA ALA A 53 20.78 14.57 6.06
C ALA A 53 22.02 15.48 5.94
N LYS A 54 22.35 16.22 7.00
CA LYS A 54 23.64 16.91 7.11
C LYS A 54 24.78 15.91 6.96
N GLY A 55 25.72 16.21 6.07
CA GLY A 55 26.99 15.49 6.03
C GLY A 55 26.91 14.08 5.43
N THR A 56 25.85 13.75 4.70
CA THR A 56 25.97 12.76 3.62
C THR A 56 26.53 13.50 2.41
N PRO A 57 27.83 13.35 2.05
CA PRO A 57 28.21 13.60 0.67
C PRO A 57 27.35 12.65 -0.14
N GLY A 58 26.51 13.19 -1.04
CA GLY A 58 25.87 12.33 -2.03
C GLY A 58 26.97 11.49 -2.68
N ALA A 59 26.71 10.20 -2.93
CA ALA A 59 27.57 9.46 -3.84
C ALA A 59 27.76 10.35 -5.09
N ALA A 60 29.01 10.56 -5.51
CA ALA A 60 29.29 11.28 -6.74
C ALA A 60 28.64 10.49 -7.87
N SER A 61 27.40 10.85 -8.20
CA SER A 61 26.70 10.29 -9.32
C SER A 61 27.31 10.94 -10.54
N SER A 62 27.80 10.13 -11.48
CA SER A 62 27.82 10.54 -12.88
C SER A 62 26.36 10.78 -13.29
N GLY A 63 25.86 11.99 -13.06
CA GLY A 63 24.47 12.39 -13.29
C GLY A 63 23.57 12.17 -12.06
N GLY A 64 23.18 13.27 -11.42
CA GLY A 64 22.27 13.31 -10.26
C GLY A 64 20.97 12.56 -10.51
N GLY A 65 20.87 11.35 -9.96
CA GLY A 65 19.59 10.71 -9.73
C GLY A 65 18.97 11.33 -8.49
N ALA A 66 18.02 12.25 -8.66
CA ALA A 66 17.05 12.51 -7.61
C ALA A 66 16.49 11.16 -7.16
N ALA A 67 16.48 10.89 -5.85
CA ALA A 67 15.70 9.78 -5.34
C ALA A 67 14.23 10.17 -5.57
N ILE A 68 13.71 9.88 -6.77
CA ILE A 68 12.28 9.82 -7.00
C ILE A 68 11.83 8.74 -6.03
N VAL A 69 11.09 9.17 -5.01
CA VAL A 69 10.27 8.26 -4.21
C VAL A 69 9.24 7.73 -5.19
N THR A 70 9.60 6.67 -5.91
CA THR A 70 8.69 5.99 -6.81
C THR A 70 7.64 5.33 -5.93
N ASP A 71 6.40 5.37 -6.38
CA ASP A 71 5.21 4.72 -5.79
C ASP A 71 5.49 3.38 -5.06
N ALA A 72 6.39 2.56 -5.61
CA ALA A 72 6.88 1.31 -5.00
C ALA A 72 7.45 1.42 -3.56
N THR A 73 7.91 2.60 -3.12
CA THR A 73 8.47 2.83 -1.78
C THR A 73 7.48 3.36 -0.76
N LEU A 74 6.28 3.76 -1.20
CA LEU A 74 5.28 4.34 -0.32
C LEU A 74 4.27 3.34 0.23
N GLY A 75 4.40 2.05 -0.12
CA GLY A 75 3.66 0.97 0.52
C GLY A 75 2.14 1.03 0.30
N PHE A 76 1.68 1.68 -0.77
CA PHE A 76 0.26 1.82 -1.10
C PHE A 76 -0.29 0.73 -2.01
N GLU A 77 0.58 -0.11 -2.60
CA GLU A 77 0.15 -1.28 -3.34
C GLU A 77 -0.28 -2.35 -2.34
N ALA A 78 -1.59 -2.44 -2.09
CA ALA A 78 -2.17 -3.65 -1.54
C ALA A 78 -1.74 -4.79 -2.47
N ALA A 79 -0.87 -5.69 -1.99
CA ALA A 79 -0.25 -6.73 -2.81
C ALA A 79 -1.32 -7.43 -3.68
N ALA A 80 -1.24 -7.22 -4.99
CA ALA A 80 -2.21 -7.79 -5.91
C ALA A 80 -2.19 -9.32 -5.78
N MET A 81 -3.30 -9.90 -5.35
CA MET A 81 -3.46 -11.35 -5.20
C MET A 81 -3.74 -11.99 -6.56
N ALA A 82 -3.29 -13.23 -6.77
CA ALA A 82 -3.80 -14.05 -7.85
C ALA A 82 -5.24 -14.47 -7.54
N VAL A 83 -6.12 -14.33 -8.53
CA VAL A 83 -7.52 -14.73 -8.46
C VAL A 83 -7.79 -15.85 -9.45
N ARG A 84 -8.62 -16.81 -9.03
CA ARG A 84 -9.20 -17.83 -9.89
C ARG A 84 -10.71 -17.86 -9.71
N LEU A 85 -11.41 -18.06 -10.81
CA LEU A 85 -12.85 -18.21 -10.88
C LEU A 85 -13.18 -19.49 -11.62
N ASP A 86 -14.12 -20.26 -11.10
CA ASP A 86 -14.66 -21.45 -11.77
C ASP A 86 -16.19 -21.41 -11.66
N PHE A 87 -16.86 -21.25 -12.79
CA PHE A 87 -18.31 -21.12 -12.84
C PHE A 87 -18.97 -22.50 -12.83
N ILE A 88 -19.90 -22.69 -11.90
CA ILE A 88 -20.78 -23.87 -11.87
C ILE A 88 -21.94 -23.62 -12.82
N ASP A 89 -22.55 -22.43 -12.72
CA ASP A 89 -23.62 -21.93 -13.57
C ASP A 89 -23.57 -20.38 -13.64
N GLU A 90 -24.62 -19.76 -14.16
CA GLU A 90 -24.72 -18.29 -14.33
C GLU A 90 -24.78 -17.52 -13.00
N SER A 91 -25.20 -18.18 -11.93
CA SER A 91 -25.44 -17.61 -10.61
C SER A 91 -24.46 -18.08 -9.54
N THR A 92 -23.73 -19.17 -9.76
CA THR A 92 -22.86 -19.78 -8.77
C THR A 92 -21.45 -20.05 -9.32
N PHE A 93 -20.43 -19.63 -8.59
CA PHE A 93 -19.04 -19.84 -8.94
C PHE A 93 -18.12 -19.95 -7.72
N TYR A 94 -17.01 -20.67 -7.87
CA TYR A 94 -15.92 -20.68 -6.90
C TYR A 94 -14.99 -19.49 -7.14
N ARG A 95 -14.55 -18.84 -6.06
CA ARG A 95 -13.51 -17.81 -6.09
C ARG A 95 -12.36 -18.17 -5.18
N GLY A 96 -11.18 -18.34 -5.77
CA GLY A 96 -9.92 -18.58 -5.07
C GLY A 96 -9.04 -17.33 -5.09
N GLU A 97 -8.39 -17.06 -3.98
CA GLU A 97 -7.35 -16.03 -3.86
C GLU A 97 -6.08 -16.62 -3.26
N ALA A 98 -4.92 -16.32 -3.84
CA ALA A 98 -3.62 -16.76 -3.37
C ALA A 98 -2.52 -15.79 -3.78
N VAL A 99 -1.35 -15.87 -3.13
CA VAL A 99 -0.16 -15.11 -3.54
C VAL A 99 0.15 -15.44 -5.02
N PRO A 100 0.47 -14.44 -5.86
CA PRO A 100 0.88 -14.70 -7.24
C PRO A 100 2.01 -15.73 -7.33
N GLY A 101 1.84 -16.72 -8.20
CA GLY A 101 2.79 -17.82 -8.36
C GLY A 101 2.48 -19.07 -7.52
N THR A 102 1.52 -19.02 -6.59
CA THR A 102 1.03 -20.22 -5.91
C THR A 102 0.43 -21.19 -6.93
N ALA A 103 0.94 -22.43 -6.96
CA ALA A 103 0.41 -23.46 -7.85
C ALA A 103 -1.02 -23.86 -7.45
N GLU A 104 -1.84 -24.25 -8.42
CA GLU A 104 -3.22 -24.68 -8.16
C GLU A 104 -3.30 -25.98 -7.36
N SER A 105 -2.24 -26.79 -7.41
CA SER A 105 -2.08 -28.02 -6.64
C SER A 105 -1.37 -27.84 -5.29
N ALA A 106 -1.04 -26.60 -4.90
CA ALA A 106 -0.38 -26.30 -3.63
C ALA A 106 -1.36 -25.68 -2.62
N ALA A 107 -1.14 -25.96 -1.34
CA ALA A 107 -1.84 -25.26 -0.26
C ALA A 107 -1.32 -23.81 -0.18
N GLY A 108 -2.24 -22.86 -0.14
CA GLY A 108 -1.91 -21.44 -0.23
C GLY A 108 -3.04 -20.57 -0.77
N TRP A 109 -4.19 -21.19 -1.05
CA TRP A 109 -5.41 -20.53 -1.48
C TRP A 109 -6.35 -20.37 -0.30
N ARG A 110 -7.09 -19.26 -0.25
CA ARG A 110 -8.39 -19.20 0.41
C ARG A 110 -9.47 -19.28 -0.66
N ILE A 111 -10.52 -20.03 -0.42
CA ILE A 111 -11.54 -20.33 -1.44
C ILE A 111 -12.91 -20.09 -0.85
N LYS A 112 -13.79 -19.45 -1.60
CA LYS A 112 -15.20 -19.29 -1.27
C LYS A 112 -16.10 -19.69 -2.43
N LEU A 113 -17.30 -20.15 -2.11
CA LEU A 113 -18.40 -20.31 -3.05
C LEU A 113 -19.22 -19.02 -3.02
N VAL A 114 -19.49 -18.45 -4.18
CA VAL A 114 -20.29 -17.24 -4.33
C VAL A 114 -21.55 -17.60 -5.09
N THR A 115 -22.70 -17.19 -4.56
CA THR A 115 -24.02 -17.39 -5.18
C THR A 115 -24.78 -16.08 -5.26
N PHE A 116 -25.28 -15.75 -6.45
CA PHE A 116 -26.23 -14.68 -6.69
C PHE A 116 -27.66 -15.21 -6.51
N GLY A 117 -28.35 -14.73 -5.49
CA GLY A 117 -29.75 -15.01 -5.23
C GLY A 117 -30.67 -14.31 -6.22
N ALA A 118 -31.87 -14.89 -6.45
CA ALA A 118 -32.87 -14.34 -7.37
C ALA A 118 -33.49 -13.01 -6.88
N ASP A 119 -33.35 -12.72 -5.59
CA ASP A 119 -33.73 -11.48 -4.92
C ASP A 119 -32.67 -10.37 -5.02
N GLY A 120 -31.54 -10.66 -5.68
CA GLY A 120 -30.40 -9.74 -5.80
C GLY A 120 -29.38 -9.87 -4.68
N ASP A 121 -29.57 -10.81 -3.75
CA ASP A 121 -28.62 -11.06 -2.67
C ASP A 121 -27.37 -11.78 -3.18
N VAL A 122 -26.25 -11.58 -2.48
CA VAL A 122 -25.01 -12.31 -2.74
C VAL A 122 -24.62 -13.06 -1.48
N THR A 123 -24.55 -14.38 -1.57
CA THR A 123 -24.06 -15.22 -0.48
C THR A 123 -22.63 -15.65 -0.77
N GLU A 124 -21.76 -15.51 0.24
CA GLU A 124 -20.40 -16.02 0.19
C GLU A 124 -20.17 -17.02 1.32
N GLN A 125 -19.73 -18.22 0.97
CA GLN A 125 -19.45 -19.29 1.94
C GLN A 125 -17.98 -19.69 1.84
N TRP A 126 -17.28 -19.74 2.96
CA TRP A 126 -15.85 -20.04 2.96
C TRP A 126 -15.61 -21.54 3.00
N ALA A 127 -14.60 -22.00 2.27
CA ALA A 127 -14.16 -23.38 2.35
C ALA A 127 -13.67 -23.69 3.78
N GLY A 128 -14.33 -24.63 4.45
CA GLY A 128 -14.08 -24.99 5.84
C GLY A 128 -14.47 -23.89 6.84
N GLY A 129 -15.29 -22.91 6.44
CA GLY A 129 -15.75 -21.83 7.31
C GLY A 129 -14.65 -20.83 7.72
N THR A 130 -13.56 -20.76 6.96
CA THR A 130 -12.41 -19.89 7.26
C THR A 130 -11.82 -19.24 6.02
N ALA A 131 -11.31 -18.01 6.17
CA ALA A 131 -10.60 -17.27 5.13
C ALA A 131 -9.08 -17.53 5.10
N ALA A 132 -8.62 -18.63 5.72
CA ALA A 132 -7.21 -19.02 5.77
C ALA A 132 -6.68 -19.46 4.39
N TYR A 133 -5.39 -19.20 4.16
CA TYR A 133 -4.67 -19.58 2.94
C TYR A 133 -4.06 -20.99 3.05
N ASP A 134 -4.90 -21.97 3.34
CA ASP A 134 -4.53 -23.36 3.62
C ASP A 134 -5.19 -24.35 2.65
N LYS A 135 -5.94 -23.85 1.66
CA LYS A 135 -6.65 -24.66 0.67
C LYS A 135 -5.85 -24.81 -0.61
N VAL A 136 -6.22 -25.84 -1.37
CA VAL A 136 -5.68 -26.18 -2.69
C VAL A 136 -6.77 -25.90 -3.72
N TRP A 137 -6.48 -25.11 -4.75
CA TRP A 137 -7.47 -24.76 -5.77
C TRP A 137 -7.96 -25.97 -6.58
N ALA A 138 -7.08 -26.94 -6.85
CA ALA A 138 -7.44 -28.17 -7.55
C ALA A 138 -8.58 -28.93 -6.84
N ASP A 139 -8.69 -28.82 -5.52
CA ASP A 139 -9.65 -29.56 -4.69
C ASP A 139 -10.97 -28.82 -4.49
N ARG A 140 -11.17 -27.63 -5.07
CA ARG A 140 -12.34 -26.74 -4.86
C ARG A 140 -13.70 -27.44 -4.94
N LEU A 141 -13.85 -28.45 -5.80
CA LEU A 141 -15.11 -29.18 -5.97
C LEU A 141 -15.44 -30.11 -4.79
N THR A 142 -14.44 -30.46 -3.99
CA THR A 142 -14.53 -31.44 -2.88
C THR A 142 -14.50 -30.80 -1.49
N LEU A 143 -14.27 -29.49 -1.42
CA LEU A 143 -14.25 -28.76 -0.16
C LEU A 143 -15.67 -28.57 0.39
N ILE A 144 -15.77 -28.45 1.71
CA ILE A 144 -17.02 -28.15 2.39
C ILE A 144 -17.14 -26.62 2.51
N TYR A 145 -18.27 -26.05 2.10
CA TYR A 145 -18.53 -24.61 2.13
C TYR A 145 -19.61 -24.30 3.15
N VAL A 146 -19.28 -23.40 4.08
CA VAL A 146 -20.16 -23.02 5.21
C VAL A 146 -20.08 -21.52 5.44
#